data_AF-A0A9K3DKB7-F1
#
_entry.id   AF-A0A9K3DKB7-F1
#
_cell.length_a   1.000
_cell.length_b   1.000
_cell.length_c   1.000
_cell.angle_alpha   90.00
_cell.angle_beta   90.00
_cell.angle_gamma   90.00
#
_symmetry.space_group_name_H-M   'P 1'
#
loop_
_entity.id
_entity.type
_entity.pdbx_description
1 polymer ?
#
loop_
_entity_poly.entity_id
_entity_poly.type
_entity_poly.pdbx_seq_one_letter_code
_entity_poly.pdbx_strand_id
1 'polypeptide(L)'
;MLYPDYQNQFTTYATMFQDTLDPNLIVVAFRGTSPFNAKDWMTDFDISWYELKDENNSKTIGRIHGGFMKALGLQKIKGWPKELEPSPYATKEHPFAYYKIREMLKDILEKNINAKFIVTGHSLGGALAILFAGC
;
A
#
# COMPACT_ATOMS: atom_id res chain seq x y z
N MET A 1 5.89 10.15 30.92
CA MET A 1 5.78 8.79 30.37
C MET A 1 5.97 8.90 28.87
N LEU A 2 7.12 8.47 28.37
CA LEU A 2 7.49 8.53 26.96
C LEU A 2 6.76 7.39 26.24
N TYR A 3 5.83 7.72 25.35
CA TYR A 3 5.31 6.75 24.39
C TYR A 3 6.48 6.28 23.51
N PRO A 4 6.67 4.96 23.32
CA PRO A 4 7.70 4.49 22.42
C PRO A 4 7.38 4.99 21.01
N ASP A 5 8.33 5.74 20.45
CA ASP A 5 8.34 6.19 19.07
C ASP A 5 8.04 5.00 18.15
N TYR A 6 6.87 5.02 17.51
CA TYR A 6 6.56 4.13 16.40
C TYR A 6 7.57 4.43 15.30
N GLN A 7 8.62 3.60 15.25
CA GLN A 7 9.69 3.73 14.27
C GLN A 7 9.08 3.77 12.88
N ASN A 8 9.55 4.74 12.10
CA ASN A 8 9.17 5.08 10.75
C ASN A 8 9.63 4.00 9.74
N GLN A 9 9.44 2.71 10.06
CA GLN A 9 9.91 1.61 9.23
C GLN A 9 8.89 1.32 8.12
N PHE A 10 9.07 1.97 6.97
CA PHE A 10 8.37 1.61 5.74
C PHE A 10 8.96 0.29 5.21
N THR A 11 8.38 -0.85 5.58
CA THR A 11 8.89 -2.19 5.24
C THR A 11 8.20 -2.85 4.04
N THR A 12 7.37 -2.12 3.30
CA THR A 12 6.67 -2.67 2.14
C THR A 12 7.62 -2.81 0.96
N TYR A 13 7.82 -4.05 0.53
CA TYR A 13 8.57 -4.38 -0.67
C TYR A 13 7.61 -4.86 -1.75
N ALA A 14 7.70 -4.25 -2.92
CA ALA A 14 7.01 -4.71 -4.11
C ALA A 14 7.98 -4.72 -5.29
N THR A 15 7.80 -5.68 -6.19
CA THR A 15 8.52 -5.73 -7.47
C THR A 15 7.52 -5.51 -8.59
N MET A 16 7.86 -4.64 -9.54
CA MET A 16 7.11 -4.44 -10.77
C MET A 16 7.97 -4.90 -11.94
N PHE A 17 7.40 -5.73 -12.82
CA PHE A 17 8.08 -6.18 -14.03
C PHE A 17 7.08 -6.42 -15.16
N GLN A 18 7.58 -6.46 -16.39
CA GLN A 18 6.80 -6.71 -17.60
C GLN A 18 6.97 -8.17 -18.01
N ASP A 19 5.89 -8.82 -18.41
CA ASP A 19 5.92 -10.21 -18.86
C ASP A 19 6.65 -10.31 -20.21
N THR A 20 7.50 -11.34 -20.35
CA THR A 20 8.30 -11.53 -21.56
C THR A 20 7.53 -12.13 -22.73
N LEU A 21 6.43 -12.85 -22.44
CA LEU A 21 5.56 -13.47 -23.44
C LEU A 21 4.44 -12.53 -23.87
N ASP A 22 3.96 -11.69 -22.95
CA ASP A 22 3.00 -10.63 -23.22
C ASP A 22 3.57 -9.26 -22.81
N PRO A 23 4.18 -8.50 -23.73
CA PRO A 23 4.75 -7.19 -23.41
C PRO A 23 3.68 -6.16 -23.02
N ASN A 24 2.38 -6.44 -23.15
CA ASN A 24 1.35 -5.55 -22.62
C ASN A 24 1.01 -5.87 -21.17
N LEU A 25 1.52 -6.96 -20.59
CA LEU A 25 1.23 -7.36 -19.21
C LEU A 25 2.31 -6.88 -18.23
N ILE A 26 1.88 -6.10 -17.25
CA ILE A 26 2.69 -5.68 -16.11
C ILE A 26 2.28 -6.49 -14.87
N VAL A 27 3.24 -6.99 -14.12
CA VAL A 27 3.01 -7.71 -12.86
C VAL A 27 3.58 -6.90 -11.72
N VAL A 28 2.75 -6.61 -10.72
CA VAL A 28 3.14 -6.03 -9.43
C VAL A 28 3.00 -7.11 -8.38
N ALA A 29 4.11 -7.52 -7.77
CA ALA A 29 4.15 -8.53 -6.73
C ALA A 29 4.56 -7.91 -5.40
N PHE A 30 3.63 -7.89 -4.43
CA PHE A 30 3.93 -7.51 -3.05
C PHE A 30 4.56 -8.68 -2.30
N ARG A 31 5.69 -8.40 -1.64
CA ARG A 31 6.40 -9.39 -0.84
C ARG A 31 5.61 -9.66 0.45
N GLY A 32 5.37 -10.94 0.73
CA GLY A 32 4.90 -11.38 2.04
C GLY A 32 6.01 -11.39 3.11
N THR A 33 5.64 -11.56 4.36
CA THR A 33 6.59 -11.86 5.44
C THR A 33 7.05 -13.32 5.37
N SER A 34 8.30 -13.57 5.77
CA SER A 34 8.81 -14.95 5.95
C SER A 34 8.03 -15.63 7.08
N PRO A 35 7.71 -16.94 6.98
CA PRO A 35 6.94 -17.66 8.01
C PRO A 35 7.56 -17.63 9.41
N PHE A 36 8.89 -17.51 9.52
CA PHE A 36 9.57 -17.35 10.82
C PHE A 36 9.30 -16.00 11.49
N ASN A 37 8.86 -14.99 10.72
CA ASN A 37 8.52 -13.64 11.18
C ASN A 37 7.00 -13.40 11.20
N ALA A 38 6.18 -14.43 10.95
CA ALA A 38 4.72 -14.32 10.92
C ALA A 38 4.12 -14.13 12.32
N LYS A 39 4.84 -14.52 13.38
CA LYS A 39 4.45 -14.31 14.77
C LYS A 39 4.62 -12.83 15.14
N ASP A 40 5.77 -12.26 14.80
CA ASP A 40 6.09 -10.84 15.01
C ASP A 40 5.19 -9.95 14.13
N TRP A 41 4.85 -10.40 12.93
CA TRP A 41 3.85 -9.79 12.07
C TRP A 41 2.45 -9.72 12.70
N MET A 42 1.98 -10.79 13.34
CA MET A 42 0.66 -10.81 13.97
C MET A 42 0.61 -9.93 15.23
N THR A 43 1.75 -9.74 15.91
CA THR A 43 1.87 -8.90 17.10
C THR A 43 2.15 -7.43 16.80
N ASP A 44 2.93 -7.12 15.75
CA ASP A 44 3.21 -5.75 15.28
C ASP A 44 2.15 -5.22 14.31
N PHE A 45 1.25 -6.09 13.83
CA PHE A 45 -0.02 -5.66 13.27
C PHE A 45 -0.95 -5.10 14.34
N ASP A 46 -0.58 -3.90 14.75
CA ASP A 46 -1.37 -2.94 15.49
C ASP A 46 -2.85 -3.09 15.12
N ILE A 47 -3.64 -3.71 16.00
CA ILE A 47 -5.06 -4.11 15.83
C ILE A 47 -5.99 -2.88 15.73
N SER A 48 -5.41 -1.73 15.43
CA SER A 48 -6.07 -0.51 15.02
C SER A 48 -6.89 -0.73 13.74
N TRP A 49 -8.08 -0.16 13.71
CA TRP A 49 -8.94 -0.12 12.53
C TRP A 49 -8.90 1.28 11.93
N TYR A 50 -8.70 1.37 10.62
CA TYR A 50 -8.97 2.58 9.87
C TYR A 50 -10.42 2.57 9.42
N GLU A 51 -11.21 3.54 9.87
CA GLU A 51 -12.62 3.65 9.51
C GLU A 51 -12.77 4.38 8.17
N LEU A 52 -13.39 3.71 7.20
CA LEU A 52 -13.86 4.33 5.98
C LEU A 52 -15.15 5.08 6.30
N LYS A 53 -15.17 6.38 6.03
CA LYS A 53 -16.33 7.23 6.25
C LYS A 53 -16.91 7.66 4.92
N ASP A 54 -18.23 7.67 4.85
CA ASP A 54 -18.98 8.31 3.76
C ASP A 54 -18.74 9.82 3.82
N GLU A 55 -18.31 10.37 2.69
CA GLU A 55 -18.01 11.80 2.52
C GLU A 55 -19.22 12.72 2.75
N ASN A 56 -20.44 12.22 2.54
CA ASN A 56 -21.66 13.03 2.57
C ASN A 56 -22.30 13.11 3.97
N ASN A 57 -22.11 12.10 4.82
CA ASN A 57 -22.80 12.00 6.10
C ASN A 57 -21.88 11.56 7.27
N SER A 58 -20.57 11.42 7.02
CA SER A 58 -19.56 11.00 8.01
C SER A 58 -19.84 9.64 8.68
N LYS A 59 -20.75 8.83 8.13
CA LYS A 59 -21.08 7.50 8.63
C LYS A 59 -19.98 6.52 8.26
N THR A 60 -19.61 5.65 9.20
CA THR A 60 -18.67 4.56 8.93
C THR A 60 -19.32 3.54 7.99
N ILE A 61 -18.74 3.39 6.79
CA ILE A 61 -19.18 2.45 5.75
C ILE A 61 -18.34 1.17 5.71
N GLY A 62 -17.20 1.17 6.39
CA GLY A 62 -16.32 0.01 6.47
C GLY A 62 -15.14 0.24 7.39
N ARG A 63 -14.41 -0.84 7.66
CA ARG A 63 -13.18 -0.81 8.45
C ARG A 63 -12.10 -1.59 7.71
N ILE A 64 -10.94 -0.99 7.56
CA ILE A 64 -9.74 -1.62 7.01
C ILE A 64 -8.74 -1.79 8.16
N HIS A 65 -7.97 -2.87 8.15
CA HIS A 65 -6.92 -3.08 9.13
C HIS A 65 -5.86 -1.96 9.03
N GLY A 66 -5.67 -1.21 10.10
CA GLY A 66 -4.89 0.03 10.13
C GLY A 66 -3.41 -0.19 9.84
N GLY A 67 -2.85 -1.34 10.24
CA GLY A 67 -1.48 -1.68 9.87
C GLY A 67 -1.27 -1.91 8.37
N PHE A 68 -2.23 -2.51 7.66
CA PHE A 68 -2.12 -2.67 6.20
C PHE A 68 -2.17 -1.32 5.49
N MET A 69 -3.04 -0.42 5.96
CA MET A 69 -3.09 0.95 5.48
C MET A 69 -1.75 1.66 5.71
N LYS A 70 -1.18 1.58 6.93
CA LYS A 70 0.16 2.15 7.23
C LYS A 70 1.25 1.58 6.33
N ALA A 71 1.27 0.27 6.11
CA ALA A 71 2.25 -0.38 5.26
C ALA A 71 2.16 0.09 3.79
N LEU A 72 0.95 0.32 3.28
CA LEU A 72 0.76 0.64 1.87
C LEU A 72 0.92 2.13 1.57
N GLY A 73 0.46 3.03 2.45
CA GLY A 73 0.51 4.47 2.14
C GLY A 73 -0.17 5.44 3.11
N LEU A 74 -0.71 4.98 4.24
CA LEU A 74 -1.47 5.82 5.16
C LEU A 74 -0.57 6.88 5.80
N GLN A 75 -0.96 8.13 5.64
CA GLN A 75 -0.26 9.27 6.21
C GLN A 75 -0.77 9.56 7.62
N LYS A 76 0.14 9.78 8.57
CA LYS A 76 -0.19 10.01 9.99
C LYS A 76 -1.16 11.19 10.21
N ILE A 77 -1.06 12.25 9.41
CA ILE A 77 -1.84 13.50 9.60
C ILE A 77 -3.02 13.57 8.63
N LYS A 78 -2.83 13.16 7.37
CA LYS A 78 -3.82 13.35 6.30
C LYS A 78 -4.67 12.10 6.01
N GLY A 79 -4.38 10.97 6.66
CA GLY A 79 -5.05 9.71 6.37
C GLY A 79 -4.67 9.19 4.99
N TRP A 80 -5.68 8.87 4.17
CA TRP A 80 -5.52 8.27 2.85
C TRP A 80 -5.99 9.22 1.73
N PRO A 81 -5.22 10.26 1.37
CA PRO A 81 -5.62 11.18 0.31
C PRO A 81 -5.56 10.53 -1.07
N LYS A 82 -6.41 10.96 -2.00
CA LYS A 82 -6.43 10.43 -3.37
C LYS A 82 -5.15 10.73 -4.16
N GLU A 83 -4.51 11.86 -3.90
CA GLU A 83 -3.24 12.24 -4.50
C GLU A 83 -2.26 12.63 -3.38
N LEU A 84 -0.96 12.38 -3.59
CA LEU A 84 0.06 12.83 -2.65
C LEU A 84 0.17 14.34 -2.72
N GLU A 85 -0.22 15.02 -1.65
CA GLU A 85 0.22 16.39 -1.47
C GLU A 85 1.72 16.43 -1.11
N PRO A 86 2.45 17.48 -1.51
CA PRO A 86 3.83 17.68 -1.08
C PRO A 86 3.89 17.70 0.45
N SER A 87 4.36 16.61 1.04
CA SER A 87 4.53 16.50 2.48
C SER A 87 5.99 16.81 2.83
N PRO A 88 6.26 17.72 3.77
CA PRO A 88 7.63 17.93 4.27
C PRO A 88 8.19 16.67 4.98
N TYR A 89 7.33 15.68 5.26
CA TYR A 89 7.70 14.39 5.86
C TYR A 89 7.78 13.24 4.85
N ALA A 90 7.36 13.43 3.60
CA ALA A 90 7.63 12.49 2.52
C ALA A 90 9.09 12.70 2.10
N THR A 91 10.02 12.17 2.89
CA THR A 91 11.43 12.22 2.54
C THR A 91 11.62 11.43 1.24
N LYS A 92 12.45 11.95 0.32
CA LYS A 92 12.79 11.28 -0.95
C LYS A 92 13.32 9.85 -0.77
N GLU A 93 13.71 9.50 0.44
CA GLU A 93 14.31 8.21 0.81
C GLU A 93 13.27 7.09 0.98
N HIS A 94 12.00 7.40 1.24
CA HIS A 94 10.95 6.38 1.44
C HIS A 94 9.59 6.81 0.87
N PRO A 95 9.37 6.63 -0.45
CA PRO A 95 8.07 6.90 -1.05
C PRO A 95 7.02 5.91 -0.53
N PHE A 96 5.79 6.39 -0.31
CA PHE A 96 4.65 5.54 0.02
C PHE A 96 4.36 4.57 -1.13
N ALA A 97 4.36 3.27 -0.84
CA ALA A 97 4.31 2.20 -1.84
C ALA A 97 3.09 2.31 -2.77
N TYR A 98 1.90 2.58 -2.22
CA TYR A 98 0.66 2.77 -2.98
C TYR A 98 0.84 3.80 -4.09
N TYR A 99 1.23 5.01 -3.71
CA TYR A 99 1.28 6.13 -4.65
C TYR A 99 2.38 5.93 -5.67
N LYS A 100 3.55 5.44 -5.27
CA LYS A 100 4.64 5.20 -6.22
C LYS A 100 4.27 4.16 -7.28
N ILE A 101 3.69 3.04 -6.87
CA ILE A 101 3.25 1.99 -7.78
C ILE A 101 2.10 2.49 -8.66
N ARG A 102 1.13 3.21 -8.08
CA ARG A 102 0.00 3.81 -8.80
C ARG A 102 0.46 4.79 -9.88
N GLU A 103 1.41 5.67 -9.57
CA GLU A 103 2.01 6.60 -10.56
C GLU A 103 2.70 5.84 -11.68
N MET A 104 3.54 4.85 -11.36
CA MET A 104 4.22 4.03 -12.38
C MET A 104 3.22 3.29 -13.29
N LEU A 105 2.14 2.75 -12.74
CA LEU A 105 1.08 2.11 -13.53
C LEU A 105 0.33 3.11 -14.41
N LYS A 106 -0.04 4.28 -13.87
CA LYS A 106 -0.67 5.37 -14.65
C LYS A 106 0.21 5.75 -15.85
N ASP A 107 1.50 6.00 -15.62
CA ASP A 107 2.45 6.37 -16.67
C ASP A 107 2.53 5.33 -17.80
N ILE A 108 2.48 4.03 -17.44
CA ILE A 108 2.52 2.94 -18.41
C ILE A 108 1.21 2.86 -19.21
N LEU A 109 0.07 2.95 -18.54
CA LEU A 109 -1.25 2.87 -19.16
C LEU A 109 -1.55 4.06 -20.08
N GLU A 110 -1.06 5.25 -19.74
CA GLU A 110 -1.17 6.44 -20.58
C GLU A 110 -0.37 6.31 -21.88
N LYS A 111 0.79 5.64 -21.84
CA LYS A 111 1.66 5.42 -23.00
C LYS A 111 1.26 4.22 -23.85
N ASN A 112 0.57 3.24 -23.28
CA ASN A 112 0.13 2.05 -23.96
C ASN A 112 -1.31 1.69 -23.60
N ILE A 113 -2.24 2.01 -24.50
CA ILE A 113 -3.67 1.75 -24.32
C ILE A 113 -4.01 0.25 -24.19
N ASN A 114 -3.14 -0.63 -24.69
CA ASN A 114 -3.32 -2.08 -24.59
C ASN A 114 -2.69 -2.66 -23.33
N ALA A 115 -1.97 -1.86 -22.54
CA ALA A 115 -1.34 -2.33 -21.33
C ALA A 115 -2.39 -2.75 -20.30
N LYS A 116 -2.10 -3.85 -19.61
CA LYS A 116 -2.89 -4.43 -18.53
C LYS A 116 -1.95 -4.80 -17.41
N PHE A 117 -2.46 -4.86 -16.18
CA PHE A 117 -1.64 -5.23 -15.05
C PHE A 117 -2.33 -6.22 -14.12
N ILE A 118 -1.51 -7.03 -13.44
CA ILE A 118 -1.92 -7.91 -12.36
C ILE A 118 -1.21 -7.43 -11.10
N VAL A 119 -1.96 -7.37 -10.00
CA VAL A 119 -1.41 -7.14 -8.67
C VAL A 119 -1.56 -8.44 -7.88
N THR A 120 -0.47 -8.92 -7.30
CA THR A 120 -0.42 -10.23 -6.63
C THR A 120 0.50 -10.21 -5.41
N GLY A 121 0.42 -11.26 -4.61
CA GLY A 121 1.29 -11.51 -3.47
C GLY A 121 0.80 -12.71 -2.66
N HIS A 122 1.67 -13.23 -1.80
CA HIS A 122 1.35 -14.33 -0.89
C HIS A 122 1.29 -13.85 0.56
N SER A 123 0.38 -14.41 1.36
CA SER A 123 0.19 -14.04 2.78
C SER A 123 -0.03 -12.52 2.93
N LEU A 124 0.81 -11.81 3.68
CA LEU A 124 0.81 -10.34 3.77
C LEU A 124 0.74 -9.68 2.38
N GLY A 125 1.54 -10.16 1.43
CA GLY A 125 1.57 -9.59 0.08
C GLY A 125 0.22 -9.71 -0.62
N GLY A 126 -0.53 -10.77 -0.35
CA GLY A 126 -1.89 -10.95 -0.88
C GLY A 126 -2.88 -9.95 -0.27
N ALA A 127 -2.79 -9.71 1.04
CA ALA A 127 -3.61 -8.69 1.70
C ALA A 127 -3.31 -7.28 1.16
N LEU A 128 -2.02 -6.96 0.96
CA LEU A 128 -1.60 -5.69 0.35
C LEU A 128 -2.04 -5.57 -1.10
N ALA A 129 -2.03 -6.66 -1.88
CA ALA A 129 -2.52 -6.68 -3.26
C ALA A 129 -4.02 -6.38 -3.35
N ILE A 130 -4.83 -6.99 -2.47
CA ILE A 130 -6.28 -6.71 -2.40
C ILE A 130 -6.51 -5.26 -2.00
N LEU A 131 -5.78 -4.77 -0.98
CA LEU A 131 -5.93 -3.40 -0.50
C LEU A 131 -5.55 -2.39 -1.59
N PHE A 132 -4.47 -2.64 -2.32
CA PHE A 132 -4.05 -1.80 -3.45
C PHE A 132 -5.13 -1.66 -4.52
N ALA A 133 -5.87 -2.74 -4.82
CA ALA A 133 -6.95 -2.70 -5.81
C ALA A 133 -8.22 -2.00 -5.30
N GLY A 134 -8.44 -1.98 -3.99
CA GLY A 134 -9.64 -1.40 -3.37
C GLY A 134 -9.50 0.07 -2.92
N CYS A 135 -8.29 0.64 -3.00
CA CYS A 135 -7.97 1.97 -2.46
C CYS A 135 -7.63 3.03 -3.52
#